data_AF-A0A3C1QXI3-F1
#
_entry.id   AF-A0A3C1QXI3-F1
#
_cell.length_a   1.000
_cell.length_b   1.000
_cell.length_c   1.000
_cell.angle_alpha   90.00
_cell.angle_beta   90.00
_cell.angle_gamma   90.00
#
_symmetry.space_group_name_H-M   'P 1'
#
loop_
_entity.id
_entity.type
_entity.pdbx_description
1 polymer ?
#
loop_
_entity_poly.entity_id
_entity_poly.type
_entity_poly.pdbx_seq_one_letter_code
_entity_poly.pdbx_strand_id
1 'polypeptide(L)' 'MAFGKRRKERQAELFVATDGLARSPGHVFFRRLNELLAAEGCDAWVVDLCRPKYADGVGRRSIPPGVY' A
#
# COMPACT_ATOMS: atom_id res chain seq x y z
N MET A 1 16.03 -40.34 38.20
CA MET A 1 16.29 -39.98 36.78
C MET A 1 15.99 -38.51 36.60
N ALA A 2 17.00 -37.68 36.35
CA ALA A 2 16.84 -36.24 36.21
C ALA A 2 16.67 -35.88 34.72
N PHE A 3 15.45 -35.51 34.33
CA PHE A 3 15.18 -34.99 32.98
C PHE A 3 15.71 -33.55 32.92
N GLY A 4 16.79 -33.33 32.17
CA GLY A 4 17.36 -32.00 31.94
C GLY A 4 16.33 -31.05 31.35
N LYS A 5 16.23 -29.83 31.89
CA LYS A 5 15.36 -28.77 31.36
C LYS A 5 15.78 -28.44 29.92
N ARG A 6 15.05 -28.95 28.93
CA ARG A 6 15.13 -28.44 27.55
C ARG A 6 14.76 -26.97 27.57
N ARG A 7 15.63 -26.10 27.04
CA ARG A 7 15.27 -24.71 26.75
C ARG A 7 14.12 -24.78 25.75
N LYS A 8 12.91 -24.38 26.18
CA LYS A 8 11.79 -24.16 25.27
C LYS A 8 12.19 -22.97 24.42
N GLU A 9 12.54 -23.20 23.16
CA GLU A 9 12.59 -22.10 22.19
C GLU A 9 11.21 -21.47 22.18
N ARG A 10 11.14 -20.23 22.65
CA ARG A 10 9.90 -19.47 22.69
C ARG A 10 9.61 -19.08 21.25
N GLN A 11 8.51 -19.58 20.70
CA GLN A 11 8.03 -19.19 19.37
C GLN A 11 7.98 -17.66 19.29
N ALA A 12 8.65 -17.10 18.28
CA ALA A 12 8.60 -15.68 18.02
C ALA A 12 7.17 -15.25 17.66
N GLU A 13 6.86 -13.97 17.84
CA GLU A 13 5.56 -13.41 17.46
C GLU A 13 5.27 -13.71 15.98
N LEU A 14 4.09 -14.26 15.71
CA LEU A 14 3.65 -14.64 14.37
C LEU A 14 3.33 -13.43 13.49
N PHE A 15 3.16 -12.25 14.10
CA PHE A 15 2.78 -11.02 13.43
C PHE A 15 3.94 -10.03 13.50
N VAL A 16 4.30 -9.45 12.35
CA VAL A 16 5.25 -8.35 12.27
C VAL A 16 4.45 -7.08 11.97
N ALA A 17 4.70 -6.03 12.74
CA ALA A 17 4.12 -4.72 12.47
C ALA A 17 4.58 -4.24 11.08
N THR A 18 3.67 -3.65 10.30
CA THR A 18 3.93 -3.30 8.89
C THR A 18 5.09 -2.31 8.72
N ASP A 19 5.32 -1.46 9.70
CA ASP A 19 6.46 -0.54 9.80
C ASP A 19 7.80 -1.23 10.11
N GLY A 20 7.76 -2.43 10.70
CA GLY A 20 8.90 -3.31 10.92
C GLY A 20 9.28 -4.16 9.70
N LEU A 21 8.52 -4.12 8.60
CA LEU A 21 8.87 -4.81 7.37
C LEU A 21 9.99 -4.09 6.63
N ALA A 22 10.98 -4.85 6.15
CA ALA A 22 12.03 -4.32 5.29
C ALA A 22 11.40 -3.74 4.01
N ARG A 23 11.56 -2.44 3.80
CA ARG A 23 11.11 -1.79 2.56
C ARG A 23 12.08 -2.16 1.45
N SER A 24 11.60 -2.89 0.45
CA SER A 24 12.35 -3.04 -0.79
C SER A 24 12.45 -1.67 -1.48
N PRO A 25 13.57 -1.36 -2.14
CA PRO A 25 13.62 -0.23 -3.06
C PRO A 25 12.62 -0.56 -4.17
N GLY A 26 11.43 0.05 -4.11
CA GLY A 26 10.33 -0.21 -5.05
C GLY A 26 10.81 -0.24 -6.50
N HIS A 27 10.20 -1.08 -7.33
CA HIS A 27 10.68 -1.35 -8.68
C HIS A 27 10.72 -0.06 -9.53
N VAL A 28 11.86 0.20 -10.17
CA VAL A 28 12.12 1.46 -10.91
C VAL A 28 11.07 1.73 -11.99
N PHE A 29 10.60 0.67 -12.67
CA PHE A 29 9.51 0.75 -13.64
C PHE A 29 8.28 1.46 -13.07
N PHE A 30 7.75 1.01 -11.93
CA PHE A 30 6.54 1.56 -11.35
C PHE A 30 6.73 3.00 -10.89
N ARG A 31 7.91 3.35 -10.38
CA ARG A 31 8.25 4.74 -10.11
C ARG A 31 8.18 5.62 -11.35
N ARG A 32 8.84 5.22 -12.44
CA ARG A 32 8.86 6.00 -13.69
C ARG A 32 7.49 6.08 -14.34
N LEU A 33 6.71 5.01 -14.26
CA LEU A 33 5.33 4.98 -14.71
C LEU A 33 4.47 5.99 -13.92
N ASN A 34 4.54 5.97 -12.59
CA ASN A 34 3.81 6.92 -11.76
C ASN A 34 4.23 8.38 -12.04
N GLU A 35 5.53 8.64 -12.23
CA GLU A 35 6.04 9.97 -12.60
C GLU A 35 5.41 10.44 -13.93
N LEU A 36 5.35 9.58 -14.95
CA LEU A 36 4.75 9.89 -16.24
C LEU A 36 3.24 10.11 -16.16
N LEU A 37 2.51 9.20 -15.48
CA LEU A 37 1.06 9.29 -15.34
C LEU A 37 0.65 10.56 -14.58
N ALA A 38 1.42 10.93 -13.56
CA ALA A 38 1.20 12.17 -12.80
C ALA A 38 1.49 13.41 -13.66
N ALA A 39 2.57 13.40 -14.47
CA ALA A 39 2.90 14.51 -15.36
C ALA A 39 1.80 14.78 -16.40
N GLU A 40 1.18 13.72 -16.92
CA GLU A 40 0.07 13.81 -17.88
C GLU A 40 -1.30 14.06 -17.22
N GLY A 41 -1.36 14.14 -15.88
CA GLY A 41 -2.61 14.39 -15.15
C GLY A 41 -3.65 13.28 -15.32
N CYS A 42 -3.20 12.04 -15.53
CA CYS A 42 -4.04 10.90 -15.90
C CYS A 42 -5.22 10.70 -14.93
N ASP A 43 -4.97 10.67 -13.62
CA ASP A 43 -6.02 10.49 -12.60
C ASP A 43 -7.09 11.59 -12.67
N ALA A 44 -6.69 12.86 -12.83
CA ALA A 44 -7.62 13.98 -12.89
C ALA A 44 -8.51 13.89 -14.14
N TRP A 45 -7.92 13.52 -15.28
CA TRP A 45 -8.65 13.32 -16.53
C TRP A 45 -9.70 12.21 -16.41
N VAL A 46 -9.34 11.06 -15.84
CA VAL A 46 -10.29 9.95 -15.62
C VAL A 46 -11.40 10.34 -14.66
N VAL A 47 -11.07 11.07 -13.58
CA VAL A 47 -12.05 11.57 -12.61
C VAL A 47 -13.05 12.50 -13.29
N ASP A 48 -12.61 13.40 -14.16
CA ASP A 48 -13.51 14.31 -14.86
C ASP A 48 -14.45 13.59 -15.84
N LEU A 49 -13.97 12.55 -16.51
CA LEU A 49 -14.83 11.68 -17.34
C LEU A 49 -15.91 10.98 -16.51
N CYS A 50 -15.57 10.54 -15.29
CA CYS A 50 -16.48 9.82 -14.41
C CYS A 50 -17.40 10.74 -13.59
N ARG A 51 -17.04 12.02 -13.42
CA ARG A 51 -17.73 12.99 -12.57
C ARG A 51 -19.26 13.02 -12.74
N PRO A 52 -19.84 12.95 -13.96
CA PRO A 52 -21.30 12.97 -14.13
C PRO A 52 -22.03 11.75 -13.56
N LYS A 53 -21.30 10.70 -13.16
CA LYS A 53 -21.83 9.48 -12.56
C LYS A 53 -21.75 9.50 -11.02
N TYR A 54 -21.10 10.50 -10.43
CA TYR A 54 -20.99 10.62 -8.98
C TYR A 54 -22.22 11.29 -8.38
N ALA A 55 -22.57 10.89 -7.16
CA ALA A 55 -23.65 11.52 -6.40
C ALA A 55 -23.17 12.86 -5.81
N ASP A 56 -23.93 13.93 -6.05
CA ASP A 56 -23.63 15.24 -5.48
C ASP A 56 -23.83 15.24 -3.97
N GLY A 57 -22.80 15.64 -3.22
CA GLY A 57 -22.86 15.83 -1.77
C GLY A 57 -22.94 14.55 -0.93
N VAL A 58 -22.93 13.36 -1.55
CA VAL A 58 -23.01 12.06 -0.85
C VAL A 58 -21.82 11.20 -1.25
N GLY A 59 -20.81 11.10 -0.37
CA GLY A 59 -19.68 10.20 -0.61
C GLY A 59 -18.43 10.48 0.23
N ARG A 60 -17.48 9.53 0.18
CA ARG A 60 -16.14 9.71 0.75
C ARG A 60 -15.37 10.71 -0.11
N ARG A 61 -14.50 11.51 0.52
CA ARG A 61 -13.54 12.38 -0.18
C ARG A 61 -12.78 11.59 -1.25
N SER A 62 -12.38 12.29 -2.32
CA SER A 62 -11.62 11.70 -3.44
C SER A 62 -10.51 10.78 -2.94
N ILE A 63 -10.35 9.65 -3.60
CA ILE A 63 -9.23 8.75 -3.36
C ILE A 63 -7.95 9.49 -3.78
N PRO A 64 -6.85 9.36 -3.02
CA PRO A 64 -5.54 9.80 -3.48
C PRO A 64 -5.20 9.20 -4.86
N PRO A 65 -4.35 9.85 -5.67
CA PRO A 65 -3.91 9.30 -6.95
C PRO A 65 -3.40 7.86 -6.82
N GLY A 66 -3.64 7.06 -7.84
CA GLY A 66 -3.18 5.69 -7.89
C GLY A 66 -1.65 5.63 -7.77
N VAL A 67 -1.14 4.78 -6.88
CA VAL A 67 0.27 4.41 -6.85
C VAL A 67 0.38 3.02 -7.42
N TYR A 68 0.92 2.92 -8.63
CA TYR A 68 1.21 1.67 -9.32
C TYR A 68 2.53 1.07 -8.88
#